data_AF-A0A8C4R3U1-F1
#
_entry.id   AF-A0A8C4R3U1-F1
#
_cell.length_a   1.000
_cell.length_b   1.000
_cell.length_c   1.000
_cell.angle_alpha   90.00
_cell.angle_beta   90.00
_cell.angle_gamma   90.00
#
_symmetry.space_group_name_H-M   'P 1'
#
loop_
_entity.id
_entity.type
_entity.pdbx_description
1 polymer ?
#
loop_
_entity_poly.entity_id
_entity_poly.type
_entity_poly.pdbx_seq_one_letter_code
_entity_poly.pdbx_strand_id
1 'polypeptide(L)'
;MPWHRTWYHGGAVHLPVGCAILLLAVVHGLTWQELQHGWHESESETYFLIFLLAMTNLRCISFSLDYCNLGTVCVTRPEGVLSCGINSGDPAAKQQVSSACDVLSKVTNVLLRSSGHASMTRLVSPMLAAAQSSTLFWFLLFIFYLPPLPNGPIVCFSDFVAQVKMPNQRRDQDGLAWAVRRMSRLVCWWLLAETMLHVLHSSAFLHHTQLLQSLSPAVLGGIALAQVSFFYVKYLVLFGLPSLVMCLDGLKPPPLPRCVTLTYSFTAIWRTFDTGLHQWLVRYIYLPLGGSQTGTLRLLLASAATFAFVAAWHGGQKDLLLWAGVNWLGVLMEYGVRSLCSKPCVKSWLSAALHPLSLRRATGLLTAVATIITIWSNLIFFAGTHVGEIYFKMFLAGGPWVLGGMLAFLYCCAQLGMEWENLAAQNHKGSV
;
A
#
# COMPACT_ATOMS: atom_id res chain seq x y z
N MET A 1 12.80 -21.93 -8.57
CA MET A 1 11.41 -21.41 -8.53
C MET A 1 10.95 -21.06 -9.95
N PRO A 2 10.17 -21.91 -10.64
CA PRO A 2 9.62 -21.57 -11.95
C PRO A 2 8.09 -21.45 -11.87
N TRP A 3 7.56 -20.25 -11.58
CA TRP A 3 6.11 -19.95 -11.62
C TRP A 3 5.78 -18.76 -12.55
N HIS A 4 6.71 -18.38 -13.44
CA HIS A 4 6.63 -17.11 -14.17
C HIS A 4 6.11 -17.17 -15.63
N ARG A 5 5.71 -18.33 -16.18
CA ARG A 5 5.53 -18.46 -17.65
C ARG A 5 4.12 -18.52 -18.24
N THR A 6 3.03 -18.47 -17.49
CA THR A 6 1.68 -18.69 -18.07
C THR A 6 0.75 -17.47 -18.14
N TRP A 7 1.24 -16.25 -17.88
CA TRP A 7 0.40 -15.04 -17.77
C TRP A 7 0.14 -14.26 -19.09
N TYR A 8 0.57 -14.75 -20.25
CA TYR A 8 0.65 -13.92 -21.45
C TYR A 8 -0.04 -14.51 -22.68
N HIS A 9 -1.35 -14.29 -22.79
CA HIS A 9 -2.04 -14.23 -24.09
C HIS A 9 -2.89 -12.96 -24.23
N GLY A 10 -2.22 -11.93 -24.76
CA GLY A 10 -2.61 -10.79 -25.63
C GLY A 10 -4.00 -10.16 -25.72
N GLY A 11 -5.10 -10.71 -25.20
CA GLY A 11 -6.45 -10.20 -25.50
C GLY A 11 -7.30 -9.77 -24.30
N ALA A 12 -7.10 -10.37 -23.13
CA ALA A 12 -8.03 -10.25 -22.01
C ALA A 12 -7.70 -9.13 -20.99
N VAL A 13 -6.61 -8.40 -21.18
CA VAL A 13 -6.05 -7.47 -20.17
C VAL A 13 -6.62 -6.04 -20.25
N HIS A 14 -7.16 -5.64 -21.41
CA HIS A 14 -7.69 -4.28 -21.59
C HIS A 14 -9.07 -4.06 -20.92
N LEU A 15 -9.90 -5.09 -20.88
CA LEU A 15 -11.22 -5.07 -20.24
C LEU A 15 -11.16 -4.88 -18.71
N PRO A 16 -10.29 -5.58 -17.95
CA PRO A 16 -10.25 -5.45 -16.49
C PRO A 16 -9.74 -4.09 -15.97
N VAL A 17 -8.76 -3.47 -16.64
CA VAL A 17 -8.27 -2.13 -16.27
C VAL A 17 -9.32 -1.06 -16.59
N GLY A 18 -10.01 -1.19 -17.73
CA GLY A 18 -11.16 -0.34 -18.08
C GLY A 18 -12.30 -0.47 -17.08
N CYS A 19 -12.65 -1.68 -16.64
CA CYS A 19 -13.66 -1.92 -15.61
C CYS A 19 -13.25 -1.36 -14.23
N ALA A 20 -11.97 -1.44 -13.85
CA ALA A 20 -11.49 -0.85 -12.59
C ALA A 20 -11.55 0.69 -12.61
N ILE A 21 -11.19 1.31 -13.75
CA ILE A 21 -11.31 2.76 -13.95
C ILE A 21 -12.78 3.17 -14.00
N LEU A 22 -13.66 2.39 -14.65
CA LEU A 22 -15.11 2.61 -14.66
C LEU A 22 -15.73 2.46 -13.27
N LEU A 23 -15.33 1.48 -12.46
CA LEU A 23 -15.80 1.32 -11.08
C LEU A 23 -15.34 2.49 -10.20
N LEU A 24 -14.10 2.96 -10.35
CA LEU A 24 -13.63 4.18 -9.69
C LEU A 24 -14.36 5.43 -10.18
N ALA A 25 -14.63 5.54 -11.49
CA ALA A 25 -15.39 6.63 -12.08
C ALA A 25 -16.87 6.61 -11.66
N VAL A 26 -17.44 5.45 -11.34
CA VAL A 26 -18.79 5.34 -10.76
C VAL A 26 -18.80 5.82 -9.31
N VAL A 27 -17.73 5.55 -8.55
CA VAL A 27 -17.56 6.07 -7.17
C VAL A 27 -17.35 7.59 -7.18
N HIS A 28 -16.64 8.13 -8.17
CA HIS A 28 -16.31 9.56 -8.28
C HIS A 28 -17.33 10.41 -9.05
N GLY A 29 -18.04 9.81 -10.02
CA GLY A 29 -18.90 10.51 -10.98
C GLY A 29 -20.37 10.56 -10.58
N LEU A 30 -20.79 9.72 -9.64
CA LEU A 30 -22.05 9.95 -8.93
C LEU A 30 -21.79 11.00 -7.86
N THR A 31 -22.66 12.00 -7.84
CA THR A 31 -22.83 13.12 -6.90
C THR A 31 -22.91 12.70 -5.43
N TRP A 32 -21.89 12.01 -4.92
CA TRP A 32 -21.81 11.55 -3.54
C TRP A 32 -21.43 12.68 -2.58
N GLN A 33 -20.67 13.69 -3.02
CA GLN A 33 -20.39 14.88 -2.20
C GLN A 33 -21.68 15.63 -1.83
N GLU A 34 -22.70 15.64 -2.68
CA GLU A 34 -23.98 16.29 -2.42
C GLU A 34 -24.93 15.42 -1.57
N LEU A 35 -24.84 14.09 -1.66
CA LEU A 35 -25.60 13.14 -0.81
C LEU A 35 -24.98 12.97 0.59
N GLN A 36 -23.68 13.22 0.76
CA GLN A 36 -22.92 13.00 2.00
C GLN A 36 -23.27 13.96 3.14
N HIS A 37 -23.64 15.21 2.84
CA HIS A 37 -23.88 16.21 3.89
C HIS A 37 -25.23 16.06 4.61
N GLY A 38 -26.14 15.20 4.13
CA GLY A 38 -27.49 15.06 4.69
C GLY A 38 -27.70 13.89 5.65
N TRP A 39 -26.78 12.93 5.74
CA TRP A 39 -27.04 11.61 6.35
C TRP A 39 -26.26 11.34 7.65
N HIS A 40 -25.23 12.12 7.97
CA HIS A 40 -24.34 11.86 9.11
C HIS A 40 -24.14 13.10 9.97
N GLU A 41 -24.25 12.92 11.29
CA GLU A 41 -24.17 14.01 12.27
C GLU A 41 -22.72 14.45 12.56
N SER A 42 -21.70 13.65 12.21
CA SER A 42 -20.29 14.01 12.41
C SER A 42 -19.41 13.73 11.17
N GLU A 43 -18.42 14.59 10.94
CA GLU A 43 -17.44 14.40 9.85
C GLU A 43 -16.67 13.07 9.97
N SER A 44 -16.44 12.60 11.21
CA SER A 44 -15.67 11.38 11.48
C SER A 44 -16.32 10.10 10.93
N GLU A 45 -17.65 10.02 11.00
CA GLU A 45 -18.42 8.89 10.46
C GLU A 45 -18.37 8.87 8.94
N THR A 46 -18.49 10.05 8.32
CA THR A 46 -18.38 10.22 6.87
C THR A 46 -17.01 9.75 6.36
N TYR A 47 -15.92 10.16 7.00
CA TYR A 47 -14.57 9.71 6.61
C TYR A 47 -14.37 8.21 6.78
N PHE A 48 -14.88 7.63 7.88
CA PHE A 48 -14.81 6.19 8.12
C PHE A 48 -15.55 5.40 7.03
N LEU A 49 -16.77 5.84 6.67
CA LEU A 49 -17.57 5.19 5.64
C LEU A 49 -16.91 5.28 4.25
N ILE A 50 -16.39 6.45 3.88
CA ILE A 50 -15.67 6.64 2.62
C ILE A 50 -14.48 5.68 2.54
N PHE A 51 -13.69 5.61 3.62
CA PHE A 51 -12.52 4.74 3.66
C PHE A 51 -12.90 3.26 3.59
N LEU A 52 -13.91 2.83 4.34
CA LEU A 52 -14.45 1.48 4.30
C LEU A 52 -14.93 1.08 2.89
N LEU A 53 -15.63 2.00 2.21
CA LEU A 53 -16.08 1.80 0.84
C LEU A 53 -14.89 1.69 -0.13
N ALA A 54 -13.90 2.58 0.01
CA ALA A 54 -12.68 2.57 -0.80
C ALA A 54 -11.90 1.25 -0.66
N MET A 55 -11.78 0.72 0.57
CA MET A 55 -11.14 -0.57 0.85
C MET A 55 -11.96 -1.73 0.29
N THR A 56 -13.28 -1.70 0.46
CA THR A 56 -14.21 -2.70 -0.08
C THR A 56 -14.11 -2.79 -1.60
N ASN A 57 -14.03 -1.63 -2.28
CA ASN A 57 -13.85 -1.58 -3.73
C ASN A 57 -12.58 -2.29 -4.20
N LEU A 58 -11.45 -2.11 -3.51
CA LEU A 58 -10.21 -2.84 -3.84
C LEU A 58 -10.37 -4.36 -3.70
N ARG A 59 -11.13 -4.81 -2.69
CA ARG A 59 -11.45 -6.23 -2.52
C ARG A 59 -12.35 -6.73 -3.65
N CYS A 60 -13.38 -5.98 -4.03
CA CYS A 60 -14.27 -6.34 -5.13
C CYS A 60 -13.53 -6.44 -6.47
N ILE A 61 -12.62 -5.50 -6.75
CA ILE A 61 -11.76 -5.55 -7.92
C ILE A 61 -10.85 -6.78 -7.85
N SER A 62 -10.16 -7.01 -6.72
CA SER A 62 -9.30 -8.18 -6.53
C SER A 62 -10.03 -9.49 -6.78
N PHE A 63 -11.23 -9.65 -6.20
CA PHE A 63 -12.09 -10.80 -6.43
C PHE A 63 -12.45 -10.96 -7.92
N SER A 64 -12.93 -9.88 -8.55
CA SER A 64 -13.39 -9.92 -9.94
C SER A 64 -12.25 -10.29 -10.91
N LEU A 65 -11.07 -9.71 -10.71
CA LEU A 65 -9.90 -9.95 -11.54
C LEU A 65 -9.34 -11.36 -11.35
N ASP A 66 -9.23 -11.82 -10.11
CA ASP A 66 -8.75 -13.17 -9.83
C ASP A 66 -9.76 -14.22 -10.28
N TYR A 67 -11.07 -13.99 -10.12
CA TYR A 67 -12.11 -14.91 -10.56
C TYR A 67 -12.13 -15.05 -12.09
N CYS A 68 -12.05 -13.93 -12.81
CA CYS A 68 -11.94 -13.93 -14.27
C CYS A 68 -10.68 -14.70 -14.73
N ASN A 69 -9.55 -14.56 -14.02
CA ASN A 69 -8.31 -15.28 -14.33
C ASN A 69 -8.33 -16.77 -13.90
N LEU A 70 -9.11 -17.14 -12.87
CA LEU A 70 -9.33 -18.53 -12.49
C LEU A 70 -10.18 -19.30 -13.52
N GLY A 71 -10.91 -18.60 -14.40
CA GLY A 71 -11.54 -19.18 -15.59
C GLY A 71 -10.55 -19.61 -16.70
N THR A 72 -9.27 -19.24 -16.58
CA THR A 72 -8.16 -19.61 -17.48
C THR A 72 -7.23 -20.66 -16.86
N VAL A 73 -7.76 -21.60 -16.06
CA VAL A 73 -6.97 -22.73 -15.54
C VAL A 73 -6.82 -23.80 -16.62
N CYS A 74 -5.58 -24.01 -17.08
CA CYS A 74 -5.20 -25.13 -17.94
C CYS A 74 -5.36 -26.45 -17.17
N VAL A 75 -6.26 -27.32 -17.64
CA VAL A 75 -6.41 -28.68 -17.11
C VAL A 75 -5.38 -29.58 -17.76
N THR A 76 -4.40 -30.07 -17.00
CA THR A 76 -3.56 -31.19 -17.44
C THR A 76 -4.37 -32.48 -17.37
N ARG A 77 -4.75 -33.04 -18.54
CA ARG A 77 -5.25 -34.41 -18.63
C ARG A 77 -4.09 -35.41 -18.50
N PRO A 78 -4.33 -36.64 -18.01
CA PRO A 78 -3.30 -37.64 -17.74
C PRO A 78 -2.50 -38.13 -18.98
N GLU A 79 -2.84 -37.67 -20.18
CA GLU A 79 -2.19 -38.06 -21.45
C GLU A 79 -1.16 -37.05 -21.99
N GLY A 80 -0.72 -36.07 -21.20
CA GLY A 80 0.45 -35.24 -21.55
C GLY A 80 0.24 -34.22 -22.68
N VAL A 81 -1.00 -34.00 -23.15
CA VAL A 81 -1.32 -32.93 -24.11
C VAL A 81 -1.79 -31.68 -23.36
N LEU A 82 -1.02 -30.59 -23.43
CA LEU A 82 -1.44 -29.26 -23.00
C LEU A 82 -2.49 -28.72 -23.98
N SER A 83 -3.76 -28.70 -23.56
CA SER A 83 -4.81 -27.97 -24.27
C SER A 83 -5.09 -26.66 -23.52
N CYS A 84 -4.59 -25.54 -24.07
CA CYS A 84 -5.04 -24.21 -23.69
C CYS A 84 -6.36 -23.91 -24.43
N GLY A 85 -7.49 -24.21 -23.80
CA GLY A 85 -8.80 -23.78 -24.27
C GLY A 85 -9.20 -22.47 -23.60
N ILE A 86 -9.55 -21.46 -24.40
CA ILE A 86 -10.38 -20.36 -23.89
C ILE A 86 -11.74 -20.99 -23.63
N ASN A 87 -12.23 -21.00 -22.39
CA ASN A 87 -13.66 -21.21 -22.15
C ASN A 87 -14.39 -19.90 -22.52
N SER A 88 -14.24 -19.47 -23.79
CA SER A 88 -14.96 -18.36 -24.39
C SER A 88 -16.36 -18.86 -24.68
N GLY A 89 -17.17 -18.97 -23.64
CA GLY A 89 -18.49 -19.56 -23.84
C GLY A 89 -19.41 -19.62 -22.65
N ASP A 90 -19.07 -19.11 -21.45
CA ASP A 90 -20.05 -19.06 -20.37
C ASP A 90 -20.68 -17.66 -20.22
N PRO A 91 -21.86 -17.41 -20.84
CA PRO A 91 -22.62 -16.18 -20.62
C PRO A 91 -23.02 -15.97 -19.15
N ALA A 92 -22.97 -17.00 -18.29
CA ALA A 92 -23.22 -16.86 -16.85
C ALA A 92 -22.13 -16.06 -16.13
N ALA A 93 -20.88 -16.12 -16.57
CA ALA A 93 -19.77 -15.35 -15.97
C ALA A 93 -19.93 -13.84 -16.19
N LYS A 94 -20.42 -13.42 -17.38
CA LYS A 94 -20.74 -12.01 -17.67
C LYS A 94 -21.97 -11.53 -16.89
N GLN A 95 -22.98 -12.38 -16.73
CA GLN A 95 -24.20 -12.04 -15.99
C GLN A 95 -23.99 -12.01 -14.47
N GLN A 96 -23.05 -12.81 -13.94
CA GLN A 96 -22.70 -12.82 -12.51
C GLN A 96 -21.85 -11.63 -12.06
N VAL A 97 -21.01 -11.04 -12.93
CA VAL A 97 -20.31 -9.79 -12.61
C VAL A 97 -21.29 -8.62 -12.48
N SER A 98 -22.31 -8.57 -13.34
CA SER A 98 -23.42 -7.61 -13.22
C SER A 98 -24.22 -7.81 -11.91
N SER A 99 -24.47 -9.07 -11.53
CA SER A 99 -25.13 -9.42 -10.27
C SER A 99 -24.27 -9.10 -9.04
N ALA A 100 -22.94 -9.27 -9.10
CA ALA A 100 -22.04 -8.90 -8.00
C ALA A 100 -22.04 -7.38 -7.75
N CYS A 101 -22.14 -6.56 -8.80
CA CYS A 101 -22.34 -5.12 -8.69
C CYS A 101 -23.71 -4.76 -8.08
N ASP A 102 -24.77 -5.49 -8.42
CA ASP A 102 -26.10 -5.33 -7.78
C ASP A 102 -26.11 -5.78 -6.31
N VAL A 103 -25.36 -6.83 -5.99
CA VAL A 103 -25.15 -7.29 -4.61
C VAL A 103 -24.33 -6.26 -3.83
N LEU A 104 -23.34 -5.60 -4.43
CA LEU A 104 -22.61 -4.48 -3.81
C LEU A 104 -23.53 -3.32 -3.46
N SER A 105 -24.46 -2.95 -4.34
CA SER A 105 -25.49 -1.93 -4.06
C SER A 105 -26.39 -2.34 -2.88
N LYS A 106 -26.78 -3.61 -2.80
CA LYS A 106 -27.63 -4.13 -1.70
C LYS A 106 -26.87 -4.34 -0.39
N VAL A 107 -25.63 -4.79 -0.46
CA VAL A 107 -24.74 -5.01 0.70
C VAL A 107 -24.37 -3.69 1.35
N THR A 108 -24.11 -2.65 0.56
CA THR A 108 -23.87 -1.29 1.07
C THR A 108 -25.09 -0.80 1.86
N ASN A 109 -26.31 -1.08 1.36
CA ASN A 109 -27.55 -0.75 2.05
C ASN A 109 -27.81 -1.60 3.32
N VAL A 110 -27.31 -2.82 3.40
CA VAL A 110 -27.46 -3.70 4.57
C VAL A 110 -26.41 -3.39 5.64
N LEU A 111 -25.17 -3.08 5.24
CA LEU A 111 -24.10 -2.65 6.16
C LEU A 111 -24.40 -1.31 6.83
N LEU A 112 -25.19 -0.44 6.18
CA LEU A 112 -25.70 0.81 6.76
C LEU A 112 -26.79 0.56 7.83
N ARG A 113 -27.27 -0.67 8.04
CA ARG A 113 -28.38 -0.97 8.96
C ARG A 113 -28.08 -1.87 10.15
N SER A 114 -26.86 -2.38 10.35
CA SER A 114 -26.57 -3.24 11.50
C SER A 114 -25.36 -2.79 12.31
N SER A 115 -25.59 -1.86 13.24
CA SER A 115 -24.82 -1.75 14.47
C SER A 115 -25.36 -2.77 15.47
N GLY A 116 -24.72 -3.94 15.56
CA GLY A 116 -25.13 -5.00 16.48
C GLY A 116 -24.01 -6.01 16.70
N HIS A 117 -23.41 -5.95 17.89
CA HIS A 117 -22.38 -6.87 18.37
C HIS A 117 -22.83 -8.34 18.31
N ALA A 118 -22.04 -9.23 17.71
CA ALA A 118 -21.77 -10.57 18.26
C ALA A 118 -20.70 -11.33 17.44
N SER A 119 -19.77 -11.93 18.17
CA SER A 119 -18.68 -12.82 17.76
C SER A 119 -19.03 -13.86 16.67
N MET A 120 -18.59 -13.63 15.43
CA MET A 120 -18.78 -14.51 14.26
C MET A 120 -17.75 -15.66 14.12
N THR A 121 -16.89 -15.91 15.10
CA THR A 121 -15.81 -16.91 14.97
C THR A 121 -16.22 -18.37 15.17
N ARG A 122 -17.45 -18.68 15.63
CA ARG A 122 -17.88 -20.07 15.92
C ARG A 122 -18.90 -20.68 14.94
N LEU A 123 -19.38 -19.94 13.95
CA LEU A 123 -20.36 -20.44 12.96
C LEU A 123 -19.75 -20.87 11.61
N VAL A 124 -18.45 -20.64 11.41
CA VAL A 124 -17.81 -20.78 10.09
C VAL A 124 -17.46 -22.24 9.76
N SER A 125 -17.21 -23.10 10.75
CA SER A 125 -16.75 -24.48 10.51
C SER A 125 -17.76 -25.41 9.80
N PRO A 126 -19.07 -25.44 10.17
CA PRO A 126 -20.03 -26.32 9.48
C PRO A 126 -20.44 -25.80 8.10
N MET A 127 -20.45 -24.47 7.90
CA MET A 127 -20.82 -23.85 6.61
C MET A 127 -19.72 -23.97 5.55
N LEU A 128 -18.44 -23.97 5.95
CA LEU A 128 -17.31 -24.13 5.04
C LEU A 128 -17.33 -25.47 4.27
N ALA A 129 -17.82 -26.55 4.90
CA ALA A 129 -17.84 -27.88 4.30
C ALA A 129 -18.94 -28.05 3.23
N ALA A 130 -20.08 -27.36 3.37
CA ALA A 130 -21.19 -27.42 2.40
C ALA A 130 -21.09 -26.35 1.30
N ALA A 131 -20.43 -25.22 1.56
CA ALA A 131 -20.40 -24.05 0.67
C ALA A 131 -19.15 -23.94 -0.22
N GLN A 132 -18.20 -24.87 -0.08
CA GLN A 132 -16.89 -24.83 -0.75
C GLN A 132 -16.97 -24.73 -2.29
N SER A 133 -18.11 -25.13 -2.86
CA SER A 133 -18.41 -25.17 -4.30
C SER A 133 -18.99 -23.87 -4.88
N SER A 134 -19.35 -22.86 -4.08
CA SER A 134 -20.10 -21.69 -4.57
C SER A 134 -19.26 -20.40 -4.60
N THR A 135 -19.26 -19.73 -5.76
CA THR A 135 -18.59 -18.43 -5.99
C THR A 135 -19.09 -17.35 -5.04
N LEU A 136 -20.39 -17.33 -4.73
CA LEU A 136 -21.00 -16.38 -3.80
C LEU A 136 -20.45 -16.53 -2.38
N PHE A 137 -20.23 -17.76 -1.91
CA PHE A 137 -19.65 -17.99 -0.59
C PHE A 137 -18.25 -17.37 -0.47
N TRP A 138 -17.38 -17.63 -1.44
CA TRP A 138 -16.02 -17.08 -1.43
C TRP A 138 -16.01 -15.55 -1.58
N PHE A 139 -16.95 -14.99 -2.35
CA PHE A 139 -17.13 -13.55 -2.45
C PHE A 139 -17.51 -12.95 -1.09
N LEU A 140 -18.59 -13.44 -0.47
CA LEU A 140 -19.06 -12.92 0.81
C LEU A 140 -18.01 -13.11 1.91
N LEU A 141 -17.39 -14.29 1.99
CA LEU A 141 -16.34 -14.55 2.97
C LEU A 141 -15.17 -13.58 2.83
N PHE A 142 -14.72 -13.29 1.60
CA PHE A 142 -13.59 -12.39 1.37
C PHE A 142 -13.94 -10.92 1.62
N ILE A 143 -15.08 -10.45 1.10
CA ILE A 143 -15.50 -9.06 1.24
C ILE A 143 -15.78 -8.72 2.71
N PHE A 144 -16.48 -9.59 3.43
CA PHE A 144 -16.87 -9.38 4.83
C PHE A 144 -15.88 -9.95 5.84
N TYR A 145 -14.69 -10.38 5.42
CA TYR A 145 -13.65 -10.77 6.36
C TYR A 145 -13.23 -9.53 7.18
N LEU A 146 -13.73 -9.47 8.41
CA LEU A 146 -13.78 -8.30 9.28
C LEU A 146 -12.40 -7.75 9.68
N PRO A 147 -11.36 -8.57 9.97
CA PRO A 147 -10.13 -8.04 10.55
C PRO A 147 -9.50 -6.90 9.73
N PRO A 148 -9.26 -7.04 8.42
CA PRO A 148 -8.74 -5.93 7.62
C PRO A 148 -9.82 -5.00 7.05
N LEU A 149 -11.11 -5.31 7.23
CA LEU A 149 -12.21 -4.58 6.59
C LEU A 149 -12.21 -3.06 6.88
N PRO A 150 -12.16 -2.60 8.14
CA PRO A 150 -12.25 -1.17 8.42
C PRO A 150 -10.97 -0.43 8.05
N ASN A 151 -9.81 -0.90 8.50
CA ASN A 151 -8.54 -0.16 8.40
C ASN A 151 -7.30 -1.07 8.38
N GLY A 152 -7.42 -2.33 7.94
CA GLY A 152 -6.28 -3.24 7.93
C GLY A 152 -5.54 -3.32 6.60
N PRO A 153 -4.45 -4.11 6.57
CA PRO A 153 -3.64 -4.27 5.38
C PRO A 153 -4.44 -4.95 4.27
N ILE A 154 -4.25 -4.50 3.03
CA ILE A 154 -4.93 -5.07 1.86
C ILE A 154 -4.40 -6.47 1.59
N VAL A 155 -5.33 -7.41 1.39
CA VAL A 155 -5.04 -8.80 1.01
C VAL A 155 -5.67 -9.07 -0.34
N CYS A 156 -4.91 -9.67 -1.27
CA CYS A 156 -5.44 -10.10 -2.55
C CYS A 156 -6.29 -11.38 -2.40
N PHE A 157 -7.37 -11.50 -3.17
CA PHE A 157 -8.32 -12.61 -3.07
C PHE A 157 -7.66 -13.98 -3.23
N SER A 158 -6.83 -14.15 -4.26
CA SER A 158 -6.06 -15.39 -4.49
C SER A 158 -5.21 -15.79 -3.30
N ASP A 159 -4.54 -14.85 -2.63
CA ASP A 159 -3.72 -15.13 -1.45
C ASP A 159 -4.58 -15.48 -0.24
N PHE A 160 -5.73 -14.81 -0.07
CA PHE A 160 -6.69 -15.11 0.98
C PHE A 160 -7.26 -16.54 0.83
N VAL A 161 -7.76 -16.89 -0.34
CA VAL A 161 -8.31 -18.22 -0.62
C VAL A 161 -7.26 -19.30 -0.49
N ALA A 162 -6.03 -19.07 -0.96
CA ALA A 162 -4.93 -20.01 -0.81
C ALA A 162 -4.63 -20.30 0.67
N GLN A 163 -4.61 -19.27 1.52
CA GLN A 163 -4.36 -19.42 2.95
C GLN A 163 -5.51 -20.07 3.71
N VAL A 164 -6.77 -19.78 3.34
CA VAL A 164 -7.94 -20.43 3.95
C VAL A 164 -8.03 -21.91 3.56
N LYS A 165 -7.72 -22.25 2.30
CA LYS A 165 -7.74 -23.64 1.81
C LYS A 165 -6.57 -24.48 2.31
N MET A 166 -5.40 -23.86 2.41
CA MET A 166 -4.19 -24.49 2.93
C MET A 166 -3.67 -23.65 4.10
N PRO A 167 -4.25 -23.81 5.31
CA PRO A 167 -3.78 -23.13 6.49
C PRO A 167 -2.29 -23.43 6.68
N ASN A 168 -1.49 -22.39 6.68
CA ASN A 168 -0.04 -22.52 6.78
C ASN A 168 0.27 -22.98 8.21
N GLN A 169 0.78 -24.21 8.39
CA GLN A 169 1.12 -24.79 9.70
C GLN A 169 2.38 -24.17 10.32
N ARG A 170 2.49 -22.82 10.38
CA ARG A 170 3.58 -22.17 11.11
C ARG A 170 3.25 -22.14 12.61
N ARG A 171 3.63 -23.24 13.25
CA ARG A 171 3.49 -23.54 14.69
C ARG A 171 4.23 -22.57 15.64
N ASP A 172 4.97 -21.58 15.11
CA ASP A 172 5.77 -20.62 15.88
C ASP A 172 4.96 -19.39 16.38
N GLN A 173 3.69 -19.27 15.99
CA GLN A 173 2.81 -18.13 16.32
C GLN A 173 1.56 -18.52 17.12
N ASP A 174 1.51 -19.74 17.67
CA ASP A 174 0.27 -20.30 18.23
C ASP A 174 0.16 -20.21 19.76
N GLY A 175 1.11 -19.53 20.41
CA GLY A 175 1.16 -19.42 21.87
C GLY A 175 0.50 -18.16 22.41
N LEU A 176 -0.22 -18.27 23.53
CA LEU A 176 -0.71 -17.12 24.32
C LEU A 176 0.42 -16.11 24.59
N ALA A 177 1.63 -16.59 24.89
CA ALA A 177 2.80 -15.73 25.08
C ALA A 177 3.18 -14.92 23.82
N TRP A 178 3.05 -15.49 22.63
CA TRP A 178 3.27 -14.79 21.37
C TRP A 178 2.21 -13.69 21.16
N ALA A 179 0.94 -14.03 21.39
CA ALA A 179 -0.18 -13.09 21.26
C ALA A 179 -0.07 -11.94 22.26
N VAL A 180 0.24 -12.24 23.53
CA VAL A 180 0.46 -11.25 24.59
C VAL A 180 1.64 -10.33 24.24
N ARG A 181 2.77 -10.87 23.77
CA ARG A 181 3.92 -10.05 23.32
C ARG A 181 3.59 -9.16 22.13
N ARG A 182 2.76 -9.64 21.20
CA ARG A 182 2.34 -8.86 20.03
C ARG A 182 1.36 -7.75 20.43
N MET A 183 0.42 -8.06 21.32
CA MET A 183 -0.52 -7.10 21.91
C MET A 183 0.19 -6.04 22.74
N SER A 184 1.15 -6.42 23.59
CA SER A 184 1.88 -5.45 24.40
C SER A 184 2.65 -4.46 23.53
N ARG A 185 3.32 -4.95 22.47
CA ARG A 185 3.96 -4.08 21.47
C ARG A 185 2.97 -3.14 20.79
N LEU A 186 1.77 -3.64 20.44
CA LEU A 186 0.72 -2.81 19.84
C LEU A 186 0.24 -1.72 20.81
N VAL A 187 0.01 -2.07 22.08
CA VAL A 187 -0.36 -1.10 23.13
C VAL A 187 0.72 -0.04 23.30
N CYS A 188 2.01 -0.42 23.28
CA CYS A 188 3.10 0.55 23.30
C CYS A 188 3.05 1.52 22.11
N TRP A 189 2.77 1.03 20.90
CA TRP A 189 2.62 1.90 19.73
C TRP A 189 1.41 2.81 19.82
N TRP A 190 0.30 2.31 20.35
CA TRP A 190 -0.90 3.11 20.57
C TRP A 190 -0.65 4.21 21.60
N LEU A 191 -0.05 3.89 22.75
CA LEU A 191 0.34 4.87 23.76
C LEU A 191 1.31 5.92 23.19
N LEU A 192 2.26 5.51 22.34
CA LEU A 192 3.14 6.44 21.64
C LEU A 192 2.34 7.36 20.70
N ALA A 193 1.39 6.82 19.93
CA ALA A 193 0.54 7.61 19.04
C ALA A 193 -0.27 8.66 19.82
N GLU A 194 -0.91 8.26 20.92
CA GLU A 194 -1.65 9.18 21.81
C GLU A 194 -0.72 10.25 22.39
N THR A 195 0.48 9.86 22.85
CA THR A 195 1.46 10.82 23.37
C THR A 195 1.89 11.83 22.30
N MET A 196 2.11 11.38 21.06
CA MET A 196 2.46 12.27 19.95
C MET A 196 1.32 13.25 19.63
N LEU A 197 0.07 12.80 19.69
CA LEU A 197 -1.10 13.67 19.51
C LEU A 197 -1.21 14.73 20.62
N HIS A 198 -1.01 14.34 21.88
CA HIS A 198 -1.16 15.22 23.04
C HIS A 198 0.04 16.13 23.33
N VAL A 199 1.24 15.81 22.82
CA VAL A 199 2.46 16.57 23.11
C VAL A 199 2.95 17.33 21.89
N LEU A 200 3.09 16.66 20.73
CA LEU A 200 3.73 17.25 19.55
C LEU A 200 2.75 18.09 18.72
N HIS A 201 1.46 17.76 18.75
CA HIS A 201 0.38 18.45 18.02
C HIS A 201 0.66 18.64 16.50
N SER A 202 1.55 17.84 15.90
CA SER A 202 2.07 18.08 14.55
C SER A 202 0.97 18.18 13.50
N SER A 203 -0.08 17.36 13.61
CA SER A 203 -1.24 17.38 12.72
C SER A 203 -2.05 18.68 12.85
N ALA A 204 -2.21 19.22 14.06
CA ALA A 204 -2.95 20.46 14.29
C ALA A 204 -2.21 21.67 13.70
N PHE A 205 -0.88 21.71 13.81
CA PHE A 205 -0.06 22.76 13.20
C PHE A 205 -0.29 22.88 11.68
N LEU A 206 -0.55 21.78 10.98
CA LEU A 206 -0.77 21.79 9.53
C LEU A 206 -2.06 22.50 9.11
N HIS A 207 -3.04 22.63 10.00
CA HIS A 207 -4.28 23.34 9.72
C HIS A 207 -4.21 24.84 10.05
N HIS A 208 -3.14 25.31 10.69
CA HIS A 208 -2.94 26.71 11.09
C HIS A 208 -1.76 27.35 10.34
N THR A 209 -1.99 27.69 9.08
CA THR A 209 -0.96 28.20 8.14
C THR A 209 -0.29 29.49 8.59
N GLN A 210 -1.04 30.41 9.20
CA GLN A 210 -0.50 31.66 9.76
C GLN A 210 0.55 31.38 10.85
N LEU A 211 0.30 30.36 11.66
CA LEU A 211 1.23 29.97 12.70
C LEU A 211 2.45 29.26 12.11
N LEU A 212 2.29 28.41 11.09
CA LEU A 212 3.44 27.83 10.38
C LEU A 212 4.38 28.90 9.80
N GLN A 213 3.82 30.00 9.27
CA GLN A 213 4.60 31.09 8.69
C GLN A 213 5.40 31.89 9.72
N SER A 214 4.98 31.91 11.00
CA SER A 214 5.69 32.64 12.06
C SER A 214 6.79 31.81 12.74
N LEU A 215 6.82 30.50 12.51
CA LEU A 215 7.80 29.59 13.10
C LEU A 215 9.15 29.68 12.39
N SER A 216 10.22 29.36 13.14
CA SER A 216 11.55 29.27 12.56
C SER A 216 11.66 28.07 11.61
N PRO A 217 12.50 28.15 10.56
CA PRO A 217 12.69 27.04 9.60
C PRO A 217 13.12 25.72 10.27
N ALA A 218 13.91 25.79 11.35
CA ALA A 218 14.34 24.61 12.10
C ALA A 218 13.17 23.92 12.84
N VAL A 219 12.28 24.70 13.46
CA VAL A 219 11.07 24.17 14.12
C VAL A 219 10.14 23.53 13.10
N LEU A 220 9.95 24.18 11.93
CA LEU A 220 9.18 23.60 10.83
C LEU A 220 9.77 22.27 10.38
N GLY A 221 11.09 22.18 10.18
CA GLY A 221 11.75 20.91 9.88
C GLY A 221 11.45 19.81 10.91
N GLY A 222 11.42 20.15 12.20
CA GLY A 222 11.02 19.25 13.28
C GLY A 222 9.56 18.81 13.20
N ILE A 223 8.63 19.74 12.94
CA ILE A 223 7.20 19.45 12.76
C ILE A 223 6.97 18.54 11.55
N ALA A 224 7.66 18.79 10.43
CA ALA A 224 7.59 17.96 9.24
C ALA A 224 8.03 16.52 9.53
N LEU A 225 9.13 16.33 10.25
CA LEU A 225 9.62 15.03 10.65
C LEU A 225 8.68 14.34 11.66
N ALA A 226 8.16 15.10 12.63
CA ALA A 226 7.18 14.61 13.58
C ALA A 226 5.90 14.13 12.88
N GLN A 227 5.44 14.84 11.85
CA GLN A 227 4.26 14.47 11.08
C GLN A 227 4.43 13.14 10.35
N VAL A 228 5.51 12.98 9.58
CA VAL A 228 5.74 11.72 8.85
C VAL A 228 5.99 10.54 9.81
N SER A 229 6.60 10.80 10.97
CA SER A 229 6.81 9.80 12.02
C SER A 229 5.49 9.41 12.68
N PHE A 230 4.61 10.39 12.96
CA PHE A 230 3.27 10.13 13.49
C PHE A 230 2.44 9.30 12.51
N PHE A 231 2.50 9.64 11.22
CA PHE A 231 1.82 8.88 10.17
C PHE A 231 2.29 7.41 10.13
N TYR A 232 3.59 7.17 10.28
CA TYR A 232 4.15 5.82 10.42
C TYR A 232 3.60 5.07 11.65
N VAL A 233 3.65 5.68 12.84
CA VAL A 233 3.15 5.07 14.08
C VAL A 233 1.65 4.78 13.99
N LYS A 234 0.87 5.71 13.40
CA LYS A 234 -0.56 5.53 13.14
C LYS A 234 -0.82 4.24 12.34
N TYR A 235 -0.07 3.99 11.27
CA TYR A 235 -0.23 2.78 10.46
C TYR A 235 0.20 1.50 11.19
N LEU A 236 1.19 1.57 12.09
CA LEU A 236 1.53 0.41 12.95
C LEU A 236 0.37 0.02 13.87
N VAL A 237 -0.40 0.99 14.36
CA VAL A 237 -1.59 0.75 15.18
C VAL A 237 -2.74 0.24 14.31
N LEU A 238 -3.06 0.95 13.24
CA LEU A 238 -4.17 0.62 12.33
C LEU A 238 -4.01 -0.77 11.69
N PHE A 239 -2.82 -1.12 11.21
CA PHE A 239 -2.56 -2.43 10.62
C PHE A 239 -2.23 -3.49 11.67
N GLY A 240 -1.73 -3.08 12.85
CA GLY A 240 -1.23 -3.99 13.88
C GLY A 240 -2.31 -4.88 14.47
N LEU A 241 -3.46 -4.31 14.84
CA LEU A 241 -4.58 -5.09 15.41
C LEU A 241 -5.20 -6.05 14.39
N PRO A 242 -5.61 -5.62 13.18
CA PRO A 242 -6.04 -6.52 12.10
C PRO A 242 -5.04 -7.65 11.83
N SER A 243 -3.75 -7.33 11.74
CA SER A 243 -2.70 -8.31 11.48
C SER A 243 -2.61 -9.37 12.58
N LEU A 244 -2.75 -8.96 13.84
CA LEU A 244 -2.76 -9.92 14.94
C LEU A 244 -3.98 -10.85 14.86
N VAL A 245 -5.17 -10.30 14.65
CA VAL A 245 -6.40 -11.11 14.56
C VAL A 245 -6.31 -12.08 13.38
N MET A 246 -5.78 -11.63 12.24
CA MET A 246 -5.48 -12.50 11.10
C MET A 246 -4.55 -13.66 11.46
N CYS A 247 -3.47 -13.39 12.20
CA CYS A 247 -2.58 -14.45 12.69
C CYS A 247 -3.31 -15.44 13.61
N LEU A 248 -4.21 -14.96 14.49
CA LEU A 248 -5.01 -15.83 15.35
C LEU A 248 -6.01 -16.68 14.56
N ASP A 249 -6.48 -16.20 13.40
CA ASP A 249 -7.28 -16.96 12.44
C ASP A 249 -6.44 -17.95 11.60
N GLY A 250 -5.12 -18.02 11.83
CA GLY A 250 -4.19 -18.86 11.05
C GLY A 250 -3.80 -18.28 9.69
N LEU A 251 -4.11 -17.01 9.43
CA LEU A 251 -3.74 -16.29 8.21
C LEU A 251 -2.45 -15.50 8.41
N LYS A 252 -1.69 -15.35 7.33
CA LYS A 252 -0.49 -14.52 7.28
C LYS A 252 -0.83 -13.14 6.72
N PRO A 253 -0.89 -12.08 7.56
CA PRO A 253 -1.07 -10.72 7.06
C PRO A 253 0.16 -10.25 6.26
N PRO A 254 -0.02 -9.26 5.37
CA PRO A 254 1.10 -8.51 4.83
C PRO A 254 1.98 -7.94 5.95
N PRO A 255 3.31 -7.84 5.74
CA PRO A 255 4.21 -7.23 6.72
C PRO A 255 3.78 -5.81 7.10
N LEU A 256 3.93 -5.48 8.38
CA LEU A 256 3.73 -4.11 8.87
C LEU A 256 4.75 -3.14 8.28
N PRO A 257 4.43 -1.83 8.23
CA PRO A 257 5.33 -0.80 7.73
C PRO A 257 6.73 -0.87 8.34
N ARG A 258 7.76 -0.75 7.49
CA ARG A 258 9.15 -0.54 7.96
C ARG A 258 9.33 0.88 8.47
N CYS A 259 10.32 1.06 9.36
CA CYS A 259 10.64 2.38 9.92
C CYS A 259 10.95 3.37 8.79
N VAL A 260 10.11 4.40 8.66
CA VAL A 260 10.22 5.39 7.58
C VAL A 260 11.51 6.19 7.64
N THR A 261 12.00 6.48 8.85
CA THR A 261 13.24 7.25 9.06
C THR A 261 14.49 6.46 8.68
N LEU A 262 14.45 5.12 8.78
CA LEU A 262 15.56 4.25 8.37
C LEU A 262 15.44 3.79 6.90
N THR A 263 14.34 4.12 6.22
CA THR A 263 14.14 3.76 4.83
C THR A 263 14.66 4.89 3.93
N TYR A 264 15.71 4.62 3.18
CA TYR A 264 16.46 5.62 2.41
C TYR A 264 16.21 5.58 0.89
N SER A 265 15.17 4.87 0.43
CA SER A 265 14.91 4.67 -1.01
C SER A 265 13.43 4.94 -1.31
N PHE A 266 13.13 5.74 -2.35
CA PHE A 266 11.75 5.99 -2.82
C PHE A 266 11.04 4.66 -3.09
N THR A 267 11.68 3.81 -3.89
CA THR A 267 11.19 2.48 -4.24
C THR A 267 10.96 1.62 -3.00
N ALA A 268 11.86 1.68 -2.01
CA ALA A 268 11.71 0.92 -0.78
C ALA A 268 10.53 1.42 0.07
N ILE A 269 10.34 2.74 0.18
CA ILE A 269 9.19 3.33 0.89
C ILE A 269 7.89 2.82 0.28
N TRP A 270 7.73 2.92 -1.04
CA TRP A 270 6.53 2.45 -1.74
C TRP A 270 6.30 0.93 -1.66
N ARG A 271 7.37 0.13 -1.50
CA ARG A 271 7.25 -1.33 -1.33
C ARG A 271 6.91 -1.76 0.10
N THR A 272 7.33 -0.98 1.09
CA THR A 272 7.41 -1.43 2.48
C THR A 272 6.59 -0.62 3.47
N PHE A 273 6.04 0.52 3.06
CA PHE A 273 5.11 1.28 3.89
C PHE A 273 3.75 0.59 3.95
N ASP A 274 3.07 0.45 2.81
CA ASP A 274 1.87 -0.36 2.67
C ASP A 274 2.14 -1.53 1.71
N THR A 275 2.64 -2.64 2.27
CA THR A 275 2.96 -3.82 1.48
C THR A 275 1.72 -4.48 0.87
N GLY A 276 0.56 -4.39 1.51
CA GLY A 276 -0.69 -4.94 1.00
C GLY A 276 -1.16 -4.20 -0.25
N LEU A 277 -1.25 -2.87 -0.17
CA LEU A 277 -1.58 -2.01 -1.30
C LEU A 277 -0.56 -2.18 -2.43
N HIS A 278 0.73 -2.20 -2.09
CA HIS A 278 1.79 -2.39 -3.09
C HIS A 278 1.62 -3.69 -3.88
N GLN A 279 1.38 -4.82 -3.19
CA GLN A 279 1.15 -6.12 -3.84
C GLN A 279 -0.09 -6.09 -4.74
N TRP A 280 -1.16 -5.46 -4.28
CA TRP A 280 -2.40 -5.29 -5.04
C TRP A 280 -2.15 -4.49 -6.33
N LEU A 281 -1.51 -3.32 -6.21
CA LEU A 281 -1.17 -2.44 -7.34
C LEU A 281 -0.27 -3.16 -8.36
N VAL A 282 0.74 -3.88 -7.86
CA VAL A 282 1.67 -4.62 -8.72
C VAL A 282 0.94 -5.71 -9.50
N ARG A 283 0.09 -6.49 -8.81
CA ARG A 283 -0.64 -7.63 -9.39
C ARG A 283 -1.69 -7.19 -10.41
N TYR A 284 -2.47 -6.15 -10.10
CA TYR A 284 -3.67 -5.82 -10.86
C TYR A 284 -3.49 -4.67 -11.87
N ILE A 285 -2.44 -3.86 -11.74
CA ILE A 285 -2.22 -2.71 -12.63
C ILE A 285 -0.85 -2.79 -13.29
N TYR A 286 0.22 -2.82 -12.51
CA TYR A 286 1.57 -2.68 -13.03
C TYR A 286 2.02 -3.87 -13.91
N LEU A 287 1.85 -5.11 -13.43
CA LEU A 287 2.24 -6.30 -14.19
C LEU A 287 1.39 -6.50 -15.45
N PRO A 288 0.05 -6.37 -15.41
CA PRO A 288 -0.78 -6.48 -16.61
C PRO A 288 -0.43 -5.45 -17.70
N LEU A 289 0.00 -4.25 -17.32
CA LEU A 289 0.46 -3.21 -18.26
C LEU A 289 1.89 -3.43 -18.80
N GLY A 290 2.51 -4.58 -18.48
CA GLY A 290 3.80 -5.02 -19.01
C GLY A 290 4.97 -4.85 -18.04
N GLY A 291 4.78 -4.14 -16.93
CA GLY A 291 5.78 -3.93 -15.87
C GLY A 291 7.17 -3.54 -16.39
N SER A 292 8.21 -4.00 -15.70
CA SER A 292 9.61 -3.72 -16.06
C SER A 292 10.20 -4.66 -17.12
N GLN A 293 9.47 -5.69 -17.54
CA GLN A 293 10.01 -6.78 -18.37
C GLN A 293 9.82 -6.54 -19.87
N THR A 294 9.00 -5.57 -20.25
CA THR A 294 8.56 -5.36 -21.64
C THR A 294 9.09 -4.07 -22.27
N GLY A 295 10.12 -3.47 -21.67
CA GLY A 295 10.81 -2.28 -22.15
C GLY A 295 10.53 -1.01 -21.36
N THR A 296 11.37 0.02 -21.55
CA THR A 296 11.32 1.27 -20.78
C THR A 296 10.01 2.03 -20.95
N LEU A 297 9.43 2.07 -22.16
CA LEU A 297 8.17 2.77 -22.41
C LEU A 297 7.00 2.14 -21.63
N ARG A 298 6.90 0.80 -21.63
CA ARG A 298 5.85 0.09 -20.89
C ARG A 298 6.04 0.20 -19.38
N LEU A 299 7.29 0.20 -18.90
CA LEU A 299 7.59 0.52 -17.50
C LEU A 299 7.07 1.91 -17.10
N LEU A 300 7.34 2.93 -17.93
CA LEU A 300 6.88 4.31 -17.68
C LEU A 300 5.36 4.38 -17.64
N LEU A 301 4.68 3.79 -18.63
CA LEU A 301 3.22 3.80 -18.69
C LEU A 301 2.58 2.98 -17.55
N ALA A 302 3.11 1.80 -17.24
CA ALA A 302 2.60 0.94 -16.17
C ALA A 302 2.77 1.59 -14.79
N SER A 303 3.93 2.21 -14.54
CA SER A 303 4.16 2.96 -13.29
C SER A 303 3.29 4.21 -13.21
N ALA A 304 3.16 4.98 -14.30
CA ALA A 304 2.29 6.15 -14.34
C ALA A 304 0.82 5.79 -14.06
N ALA A 305 0.32 4.73 -14.70
CA ALA A 305 -1.04 4.23 -14.46
C ALA A 305 -1.24 3.78 -13.01
N THR A 306 -0.22 3.18 -12.39
CA THR A 306 -0.26 2.77 -10.98
C THR A 306 -0.40 3.99 -10.05
N PHE A 307 0.41 5.04 -10.27
CA PHE A 307 0.34 6.27 -9.48
C PHE A 307 -0.94 7.07 -9.73
N ALA A 308 -1.40 7.12 -10.99
CA ALA A 308 -2.66 7.76 -11.35
C ALA A 308 -3.86 7.06 -10.68
N PHE A 309 -3.84 5.72 -10.62
CA PHE A 309 -4.84 4.95 -9.88
C PHE A 309 -4.83 5.30 -8.39
N VAL A 310 -3.66 5.36 -7.75
CA VAL A 310 -3.55 5.73 -6.33
C VAL A 310 -4.08 7.14 -6.08
N ALA A 311 -3.76 8.11 -6.94
CA ALA A 311 -4.29 9.47 -6.83
C ALA A 311 -5.81 9.52 -7.00
N ALA A 312 -6.35 8.76 -7.96
CA ALA A 312 -7.80 8.66 -8.19
C ALA A 312 -8.50 7.98 -7.00
N TRP A 313 -7.93 6.89 -6.47
CA TRP A 313 -8.45 6.17 -5.31
C TRP A 313 -8.51 7.05 -4.05
N HIS A 314 -7.58 8.02 -3.92
CA HIS A 314 -7.57 8.97 -2.82
C HIS A 314 -8.49 10.20 -3.02
N GLY A 315 -9.18 10.35 -4.14
CA GLY A 315 -10.08 11.47 -4.37
C GLY A 315 -9.74 12.36 -5.56
N GLY A 316 -8.64 12.12 -6.26
CA GLY A 316 -8.30 12.83 -7.52
C GLY A 316 -8.12 14.35 -7.41
N GLN A 317 -8.00 14.90 -6.19
CA GLN A 317 -7.79 16.33 -5.97
C GLN A 317 -6.43 16.77 -6.51
N LYS A 318 -6.29 18.06 -6.84
CA LYS A 318 -5.06 18.64 -7.43
C LYS A 318 -3.81 18.36 -6.58
N ASP A 319 -3.95 18.45 -5.26
CA ASP A 319 -2.86 18.18 -4.31
C ASP A 319 -2.38 16.71 -4.37
N LEU A 320 -3.33 15.77 -4.51
CA LEU A 320 -3.05 14.34 -4.62
C LEU A 320 -2.39 13.99 -5.96
N LEU A 321 -2.82 14.63 -7.05
CA LEU A 321 -2.18 14.48 -8.36
C LEU A 321 -0.73 14.98 -8.32
N LEU A 322 -0.48 16.13 -7.68
CA LEU A 322 0.87 16.64 -7.50
C LEU A 322 1.73 15.70 -6.65
N TRP A 323 1.22 15.25 -5.49
CA TRP A 323 1.91 14.29 -4.64
C TRP A 323 2.25 13.00 -5.39
N ALA A 324 1.30 12.43 -6.12
CA ALA A 324 1.51 11.22 -6.92
C ALA A 324 2.54 11.45 -8.03
N GLY A 325 2.49 12.59 -8.71
CA GLY A 325 3.44 12.96 -9.75
C GLY A 325 4.87 13.10 -9.22
N VAL A 326 5.06 13.79 -8.09
CA VAL A 326 6.39 13.95 -7.46
C VAL A 326 6.96 12.59 -7.04
N ASN A 327 6.14 11.73 -6.42
CA ASN A 327 6.58 10.40 -6.02
C ASN A 327 6.86 9.48 -7.22
N TRP A 328 6.06 9.55 -8.27
CA TRP A 328 6.30 8.82 -9.51
C TRP A 328 7.63 9.22 -10.15
N LEU A 329 7.90 10.52 -10.27
CA LEU A 329 9.19 11.03 -10.74
C LEU A 329 10.34 10.56 -9.84
N GLY A 330 10.18 10.59 -8.52
CA GLY A 330 11.18 10.08 -7.57
C GLY A 330 11.54 8.61 -7.81
N VAL A 331 10.54 7.76 -8.01
CA VAL A 331 10.75 6.33 -8.35
C VAL A 331 11.44 6.17 -9.71
N LEU A 332 11.05 6.97 -10.72
CA LEU A 332 11.68 6.93 -12.05
C LEU A 332 13.14 7.39 -12.02
N MET A 333 13.44 8.46 -11.28
CA MET A 333 14.80 8.95 -11.10
C MET A 333 15.67 7.90 -10.42
N GLU A 334 15.17 7.28 -9.34
CA GLU A 334 15.88 6.21 -8.67
C GLU A 334 16.12 5.00 -9.58
N TYR A 335 15.12 4.59 -10.36
CA TYR A 335 15.26 3.55 -11.37
C TYR A 335 16.32 3.91 -12.43
N GLY A 336 16.29 5.15 -12.93
CA GLY A 336 17.24 5.66 -13.91
C GLY A 336 18.69 5.67 -13.39
N VAL A 337 18.90 6.17 -12.16
CA VAL A 337 20.21 6.16 -11.50
C VAL A 337 20.71 4.73 -11.31
N ARG A 338 19.88 3.82 -10.79
CA ARG A 338 20.25 2.40 -10.63
C ARG A 338 20.58 1.74 -11.97
N SER A 339 19.78 2.00 -13.00
CA SER A 339 20.00 1.47 -14.34
C SER A 339 21.33 1.98 -14.92
N LEU A 340 21.63 3.27 -14.79
CA LEU A 340 22.89 3.86 -15.23
C LEU A 340 24.09 3.25 -14.46
N CYS A 341 24.01 3.18 -13.13
CA CYS A 341 25.06 2.58 -12.29
C CYS A 341 25.25 1.07 -12.53
N SER A 342 24.23 0.37 -13.04
CA SER A 342 24.33 -1.06 -13.34
C SER A 342 25.06 -1.38 -14.65
N LYS A 343 25.24 -0.39 -15.54
CA LYS A 343 25.94 -0.58 -16.83
C LYS A 343 27.40 -0.97 -16.58
N PRO A 344 27.96 -1.98 -17.28
CA PRO A 344 29.31 -2.48 -17.00
C PRO A 344 30.40 -1.41 -17.01
N CYS A 345 30.38 -0.50 -17.99
CA CYS A 345 31.32 0.61 -18.12
C CYS A 345 31.24 1.61 -16.96
N VAL A 346 30.02 1.94 -16.53
CA VAL A 346 29.82 2.86 -15.39
C VAL A 346 30.22 2.19 -14.09
N LYS A 347 29.86 0.92 -13.92
CA LYS A 347 30.24 0.13 -12.74
C LYS A 347 31.75 -0.02 -12.63
N SER A 348 32.45 -0.31 -13.73
CA SER A 348 33.92 -0.44 -13.75
C SER A 348 34.59 0.90 -13.45
N TRP A 349 34.09 1.99 -14.05
CA TRP A 349 34.57 3.35 -13.77
C TRP A 349 34.35 3.72 -12.30
N LEU A 350 33.15 3.50 -11.76
CA LEU A 350 32.84 3.79 -10.35
C LEU A 350 33.74 3.00 -9.40
N SER A 351 33.98 1.72 -9.67
CA SER A 351 34.87 0.89 -8.86
C SER A 351 36.35 1.28 -8.97
N ALA A 352 36.77 1.85 -10.10
CA ALA A 352 38.15 2.32 -10.30
C ALA A 352 38.36 3.71 -9.69
N ALA A 353 37.36 4.59 -9.77
CA ALA A 353 37.44 5.98 -9.35
C ALA A 353 37.13 6.18 -7.85
N LEU A 354 36.27 5.35 -7.25
CA LEU A 354 35.78 5.55 -5.88
C LEU A 354 35.95 4.31 -5.02
N HIS A 355 36.50 4.50 -3.82
CA HIS A 355 36.50 3.47 -2.78
C HIS A 355 35.04 3.12 -2.37
N PRO A 356 34.72 1.85 -2.04
CA PRO A 356 33.35 1.45 -1.68
C PRO A 356 32.71 2.28 -0.56
N LEU A 357 33.51 2.73 0.41
CA LEU A 357 33.04 3.64 1.46
C LEU A 357 32.65 5.03 0.93
N SER A 358 33.39 5.57 -0.03
CA SER A 358 33.07 6.85 -0.68
C SER A 358 31.79 6.74 -1.50
N LEU A 359 31.59 5.61 -2.19
CA LEU A 359 30.34 5.34 -2.91
C LEU A 359 29.15 5.29 -1.94
N ARG A 360 29.28 4.60 -0.80
CA ARG A 360 28.24 4.57 0.24
C ARG A 360 27.93 5.96 0.81
N ARG A 361 28.94 6.78 1.04
CA ARG A 361 28.76 8.18 1.50
C ARG A 361 28.01 8.99 0.43
N ALA A 362 28.40 8.88 -0.84
CA ALA A 362 27.72 9.56 -1.94
C ALA A 362 26.26 9.09 -2.09
N THR A 363 26.00 7.78 -2.00
CA THR A 363 24.63 7.24 -2.01
C THR A 363 23.82 7.78 -0.83
N GLY A 364 24.38 7.79 0.38
CA GLY A 364 23.70 8.33 1.56
C GLY A 364 23.33 9.81 1.44
N LEU A 365 24.17 10.61 0.77
CA LEU A 365 23.88 12.02 0.53
C LEU A 365 22.73 12.18 -0.48
N LEU A 366 22.79 11.45 -1.59
CA LEU A 366 21.75 11.45 -2.61
C LEU A 366 20.39 11.01 -2.04
N THR A 367 20.40 10.00 -1.18
CA THR A 367 19.19 9.48 -0.56
C THR A 367 18.64 10.41 0.50
N ALA A 368 19.49 11.13 1.25
CA ALA A 368 19.02 12.17 2.17
C ALA A 368 18.28 13.29 1.43
N VAL A 369 18.80 13.76 0.28
CA VAL A 369 18.10 14.72 -0.58
C VAL A 369 16.76 14.17 -1.07
N ALA A 370 16.74 12.92 -1.52
CA ALA A 370 15.51 12.23 -1.92
C ALA A 370 14.48 12.13 -0.78
N THR A 371 14.93 11.86 0.45
CA THR A 371 14.06 11.83 1.64
C THR A 371 13.49 13.20 1.97
N ILE A 372 14.23 14.30 1.82
CA ILE A 372 13.69 15.66 1.97
C ILE A 372 12.53 15.89 1.00
N ILE A 373 12.73 15.55 -0.28
CA ILE A 373 11.69 15.66 -1.31
C ILE A 373 10.47 14.79 -0.97
N THR A 374 10.70 13.59 -0.43
CA THR A 374 9.61 12.68 0.01
C THR A 374 8.83 13.24 1.20
N ILE A 375 9.51 13.82 2.18
CA ILE A 375 8.85 14.46 3.33
C ILE A 375 8.01 15.64 2.84
N TRP A 376 8.59 16.50 1.99
CA TRP A 376 7.87 17.63 1.41
C TRP A 376 6.65 17.19 0.60
N SER A 377 6.76 16.16 -0.25
CA SER A 377 5.61 15.66 -1.00
C SER A 377 4.52 15.11 -0.08
N ASN A 378 4.88 14.40 0.99
CA ASN A 378 3.90 13.91 1.96
C ASN A 378 3.19 15.03 2.73
N LEU A 379 3.85 16.17 2.97
CA LEU A 379 3.17 17.33 3.56
C LEU A 379 2.08 17.89 2.63
N ILE A 380 2.31 17.87 1.31
CA ILE A 380 1.27 18.23 0.32
C ILE A 380 0.11 17.24 0.40
N PHE A 381 0.41 15.94 0.53
CA PHE A 381 -0.63 14.92 0.69
C PHE A 381 -1.46 15.11 1.96
N PHE A 382 -0.84 15.51 3.08
CA PHE A 382 -1.56 15.69 4.35
C PHE A 382 -2.35 17.00 4.45
N ALA A 383 -1.82 18.09 3.91
CA ALA A 383 -2.30 19.43 4.23
C ALA A 383 -2.44 20.37 3.02
N GLY A 384 -2.27 19.82 1.81
CA GLY A 384 -2.46 20.54 0.56
C GLY A 384 -1.26 21.35 0.09
N THR A 385 -1.37 21.85 -1.13
CA THR A 385 -0.32 22.61 -1.82
C THR A 385 0.12 23.87 -1.08
N HIS A 386 -0.82 24.59 -0.45
CA HIS A 386 -0.50 25.82 0.26
C HIS A 386 0.47 25.59 1.44
N VAL A 387 0.26 24.52 2.22
CA VAL A 387 1.20 24.14 3.28
C VAL A 387 2.54 23.71 2.68
N GLY A 388 2.52 22.91 1.61
CA GLY A 388 3.73 22.53 0.88
C GLY A 388 4.56 23.73 0.39
N GLU A 389 3.91 24.80 -0.06
CA GLU A 389 4.56 26.05 -0.44
C GLU A 389 5.22 26.77 0.73
N ILE A 390 4.56 26.83 1.89
CA ILE A 390 5.11 27.45 3.10
C ILE A 390 6.42 26.73 3.48
N TYR A 391 6.38 25.39 3.54
CA TYR A 391 7.56 24.59 3.82
C TYR A 391 8.65 24.80 2.77
N PHE A 392 8.30 24.81 1.47
CA PHE A 392 9.27 25.01 0.40
C PHE A 392 9.96 26.38 0.47
N LYS A 393 9.17 27.46 0.60
CA LYS A 393 9.68 28.83 0.72
C LYS A 393 10.57 28.98 1.96
N MET A 394 10.16 28.39 3.08
CA MET A 394 10.92 28.49 4.32
C MET A 394 12.20 27.65 4.31
N PHE A 395 12.22 26.49 3.64
CA PHE A 395 13.45 25.72 3.45
C PHE A 395 14.48 26.47 2.60
N LEU A 396 14.02 27.20 1.58
CA LEU A 396 14.90 28.07 0.79
C LEU A 396 15.36 29.30 1.59
N ALA A 397 14.48 29.90 2.40
CA ALA A 397 14.78 31.09 3.20
C ALA A 397 15.64 30.79 4.45
N GLY A 398 15.58 29.58 5.00
CA GLY A 398 16.31 29.18 6.21
C GLY A 398 17.84 29.09 6.05
N GLY A 399 18.34 29.31 4.84
CA GLY A 399 19.77 29.38 4.56
C GLY A 399 20.50 28.03 4.67
N PRO A 400 21.83 28.02 4.48
CA PRO A 400 22.62 26.80 4.39
C PRO A 400 22.64 25.99 5.70
N TRP A 401 22.45 26.63 6.85
CA TRP A 401 22.50 25.96 8.16
C TRP A 401 21.30 25.06 8.43
N VAL A 402 20.09 25.51 8.08
CA VAL A 402 18.88 24.72 8.27
C VAL A 402 18.85 23.55 7.29
N LEU A 403 19.08 23.84 6.01
CA LEU A 403 19.13 22.80 4.98
C LEU A 403 20.27 21.81 5.24
N GLY A 404 21.45 22.31 5.60
CA GLY A 404 22.61 21.50 5.96
C GLY A 404 22.37 20.63 7.20
N GLY A 405 21.71 21.17 8.24
CA GLY A 405 21.35 20.43 9.44
C GLY A 405 20.35 19.30 9.17
N MET A 406 19.29 19.58 8.41
CA MET A 406 18.33 18.55 8.00
C MET A 406 18.97 17.48 7.11
N LEU A 407 19.81 17.92 6.16
CA LEU A 407 20.54 17.01 5.28
C LEU A 407 21.50 16.12 6.09
N ALA A 408 22.23 16.67 7.06
CA ALA A 408 23.11 15.91 7.94
C ALA A 408 22.33 14.89 8.78
N PHE A 409 21.19 15.28 9.35
CA PHE A 409 20.33 14.37 10.12
C PHE A 409 19.82 13.21 9.25
N LEU A 410 19.25 13.51 8.08
CA LEU A 410 18.71 12.48 7.18
C LEU A 410 19.81 11.63 6.55
N TYR A 411 21.00 12.20 6.32
CA TYR A 411 22.19 11.46 5.92
C TYR A 411 22.59 10.44 6.97
N CYS A 412 22.63 10.81 8.26
CA CYS A 412 22.89 9.88 9.35
C CYS A 412 21.84 8.76 9.40
N CYS A 413 20.56 9.11 9.24
CA CYS A 413 19.48 8.14 9.18
C CYS A 413 19.65 7.16 8.00
N ALA A 414 20.03 7.66 6.82
CA ALA A 414 20.32 6.83 5.66
C ALA A 414 21.52 5.91 5.88
N GLN A 415 22.60 6.40 6.50
CA GLN A 415 23.78 5.58 6.84
C GLN A 415 23.44 4.46 7.82
N LEU A 416 22.63 4.77 8.84
CA LEU A 416 22.13 3.78 9.80
C LEU A 416 21.23 2.75 9.12
N GLY A 417 20.31 3.20 8.25
CA GLY A 417 19.44 2.32 7.46
C GLY A 417 20.24 1.35 6.58
N MET A 418 21.25 1.86 5.87
CA MET A 418 22.16 1.03 5.07
C MET A 418 22.92 0.01 5.93
N GLU A 419 23.36 0.39 7.13
CA GLU A 419 24.06 -0.54 8.02
C GLU A 419 23.14 -1.63 8.56
N TRP A 420 21.93 -1.23 8.94
CA TRP A 420 20.91 -2.16 9.42
C TRP A 420 20.58 -3.24 8.39
N GLU A 421 20.44 -2.85 7.12
CA GLU A 421 20.20 -3.81 6.04
C GLU A 421 21.40 -4.74 5.80
N ASN A 422 22.63 -4.23 5.90
CA ASN A 422 23.84 -5.05 5.77
C ASN A 422 23.91 -6.11 6.89
N LEU A 423 23.67 -5.71 8.14
CA LEU A 423 23.66 -6.62 9.29
C LEU A 423 22.55 -7.67 9.17
N ALA A 424 21.35 -7.25 8.74
CA ALA A 424 20.24 -8.18 8.49
C ALA A 424 20.58 -9.20 7.39
N ALA A 425 21.27 -8.77 6.32
CA ALA A 425 21.70 -9.65 5.24
C ALA A 425 22.79 -10.66 5.69
N GLN A 426 23.70 -10.25 6.59
CA GLN A 426 24.71 -11.15 7.16
C GLN A 426 24.07 -12.20 8.08
N ASN A 427 23.15 -11.79 8.97
CA ASN A 427 22.45 -12.70 9.87
C ASN A 427 21.61 -13.74 9.12
N HIS A 428 21.03 -13.37 7.98
CA HIS A 428 20.30 -14.32 7.13
C HIS A 428 21.23 -15.30 6.40
N LYS A 429 22.48 -14.93 6.11
CA LYS A 429 23.48 -15.83 5.52
C LYS A 429 24.11 -16.79 6.53
N GLY A 430 24.13 -16.43 7.81
CA GLY A 430 24.63 -17.30 8.89
C GLY A 430 23.61 -18.30 9.45
N SER A 431 22.34 -18.20 9.05
CA SER A 431 21.24 -19.07 9.47
C SER A 431 20.76 -20.07 8.41
N VAL A 432 21.37 -20.04 7.22
CA VAL A 432 21.23 -21.01 6.12
C VAL A 432 22.53 -21.80 6.06
#